data_AF-A0A9C8UJ32-F1
#
_entry.id   AF-A0A9C8UJ32-F1
#
_cell.length_a   1.000
_cell.length_b   1.000
_cell.length_c   1.000
_cell.angle_alpha   90.00
_cell.angle_beta   90.00
_cell.angle_gamma   90.00
#
_symmetry.space_group_name_H-M   'P 1'
#
loop_
_entity.id
_entity.type
_entity.pdbx_description
1 polymer ?
#
loop_
_entity_poly.entity_id
_entity_poly.type
_entity_poly.pdbx_seq_one_letter_code
_entity_poly.pdbx_strand_id
1 'polypeptide(L)' 'SWADFARAIFAQAGITCAVTDIPSSDYPTPAKRPLNSRMDCSATQATFGITRPDWHASLTQILTQLDFTKD' A
#
# COMPACT_ATOMS: atom_id res chain seq x y z
N SER A 1 1.38 1.51 7.26
CA SER A 1 0.22 0.73 7.74
C SER A 1 -0.84 0.69 6.64
N TRP A 2 -2.02 0.09 6.86
CA TRP A 2 -3.15 0.22 5.93
C TRP A 2 -3.63 1.67 5.80
N ALA A 3 -3.63 2.43 6.88
CA ALA A 3 -3.98 3.84 6.86
C ALA A 3 -2.97 4.68 6.05
N ASP A 4 -1.67 4.41 6.17
CA ASP A 4 -0.66 5.10 5.35
C ASP A 4 -0.81 4.79 3.85
N PHE A 5 -1.21 3.55 3.52
CA PHE A 5 -1.50 3.19 2.14
C PHE A 5 -2.73 3.95 1.61
N ALA A 6 -3.80 4.06 2.39
CA ALA A 6 -4.96 4.89 2.05
C ALA A 6 -4.60 6.36 1.84
N ARG A 7 -3.77 6.95 2.73
CA ARG A 7 -3.26 8.32 2.56
C ARG A 7 -2.48 8.48 1.26
N ALA A 8 -1.61 7.53 0.92
CA ALA A 8 -0.85 7.57 -0.32
C ALA A 8 -1.75 7.50 -1.56
N ILE A 9 -2.79 6.66 -1.53
CA ILE A 9 -3.81 6.59 -2.60
C ILE A 9 -4.48 7.95 -2.77
N PHE A 10 -5.03 8.54 -1.70
CA PHE A 10 -5.74 9.81 -1.80
C PHE A 10 -4.84 10.96 -2.24
N ALA A 11 -3.61 11.01 -1.73
CA ALA A 11 -2.63 12.02 -2.13
C ALA A 11 -2.26 11.92 -3.62
N GLN A 12 -1.99 10.72 -4.13
CA GLN A 12 -1.64 10.53 -5.54
C GLN A 12 -2.85 10.65 -6.49
N ALA A 13 -4.06 10.37 -6.02
CA ALA A 13 -5.30 10.46 -6.80
C ALA A 13 -5.93 11.87 -6.79
N GLY A 14 -5.34 12.84 -6.08
CA GLY A 14 -5.90 14.20 -5.95
C GLY A 14 -7.22 14.27 -5.16
N ILE A 15 -7.52 13.25 -4.35
CA ILE A 15 -8.77 13.18 -3.59
C ILE A 15 -8.57 13.80 -2.21
N THR A 16 -9.36 14.82 -1.88
CA THR A 16 -9.38 15.38 -0.52
C THR A 16 -10.21 14.48 0.39
N CYS A 17 -9.55 13.61 1.15
CA CYS A 17 -10.19 12.71 2.11
C CYS A 17 -9.36 12.63 3.40
N ALA A 18 -10.03 12.75 4.55
CA ALA A 18 -9.39 12.59 5.86
C ALA A 18 -9.25 11.10 6.21
N VAL A 19 -8.04 10.69 6.62
CA VAL A 19 -7.76 9.32 7.07
C VAL A 19 -7.45 9.32 8.57
N THR A 20 -8.40 8.81 9.35
CA THR A 20 -8.27 8.64 10.81
C THR A 20 -7.75 7.24 11.12
N ASP A 21 -6.65 7.15 11.88
CA ASP A 21 -6.11 5.87 12.32
C ASP A 21 -7.00 5.24 13.39
N ILE A 22 -7.15 3.91 13.31
CA ILE A 22 -7.72 3.10 14.39
C ILE A 22 -6.83 1.87 14.63
N PRO A 23 -6.75 1.35 15.86
CA PRO A 23 -6.16 0.05 16.11
C PRO A 23 -7.04 -1.07 15.54
N SER A 24 -6.44 -2.22 15.23
CA SER A 24 -7.20 -3.38 14.74
C SER A 24 -8.22 -3.93 15.74
N SER A 25 -8.10 -3.60 17.02
CA SER A 25 -9.05 -3.97 18.08
C SER A 25 -10.40 -3.27 17.93
N ASP A 26 -10.43 -2.09 17.32
CA ASP A 26 -11.66 -1.28 17.20
C ASP A 26 -12.58 -1.82 16.08
N TYR A 27 -12.04 -2.71 15.24
CA TYR A 27 -12.81 -3.38 14.18
C TYR A 27 -12.41 -4.86 14.08
N PRO A 28 -12.89 -5.73 15.01
CA PRO A 28 -12.46 -7.11 15.09
C PRO A 28 -12.98 -7.94 13.92
N THR A 29 -12.12 -8.78 13.36
CA THR A 29 -12.46 -9.75 12.30
C THR A 29 -12.35 -11.19 12.82
N PRO A 30 -13.16 -12.16 12.35
CA PRO A 30 -13.12 -13.54 12.84
C PRO A 30 -11.75 -14.21 12.74
N ALA A 31 -11.03 -13.97 11.64
CA ALA A 31 -9.67 -14.47 11.46
C ALA A 31 -8.64 -13.44 11.97
N LYS A 32 -7.65 -13.88 12.75
CA LYS A 32 -6.57 -13.03 13.24
C LYS A 32 -5.69 -12.54 12.08
N ARG A 33 -5.31 -11.27 12.10
CA ARG A 33 -4.36 -10.68 11.15
C ARG A 33 -3.02 -10.41 11.86
N PRO A 34 -1.87 -10.72 11.24
CA PRO A 34 -0.58 -10.36 11.81
C PRO A 34 -0.43 -8.84 11.93
N LEU A 35 0.23 -8.38 13.00
CA LEU A 35 0.55 -6.96 13.17
C LEU A 35 1.67 -6.50 12.21
N ASN A 36 2.49 -7.44 11.73
CA ASN A 36 3.55 -7.19 10.77
C ASN A 36 3.57 -8.32 9.73
N SER A 37 3.22 -7.98 8.49
CA SER A 37 3.27 -8.88 7.33
C SER A 37 4.34 -8.48 6.32
N ARG A 38 5.35 -7.68 6.72
CA ARG A 38 6.47 -7.33 5.84
C ARG A 38 7.33 -8.56 5.58
N MET A 39 7.79 -8.67 4.34
CA MET A 39 8.71 -9.72 3.90
C MET A 39 10.08 -9.11 3.57
N ASP A 40 11.14 -9.81 3.93
CA ASP A 40 12.45 -9.59 3.33
C ASP A 40 12.53 -10.38 2.01
N CYS A 41 12.83 -9.68 0.92
CA CYS A 41 12.93 -10.26 -0.42
C CYS A 41 14.39 -10.38 -0.90
N SER A 42 15.37 -10.25 0.00
CA SER A 42 16.80 -10.37 -0.30
C SER A 42 17.15 -11.69 -1.01
N ALA A 43 16.59 -12.81 -0.56
CA ALA A 43 16.82 -14.13 -1.15
C ALA A 43 16.28 -14.24 -2.60
N THR A 44 15.11 -13.64 -2.89
CA THR A 44 14.53 -13.60 -4.23
C THR A 44 15.40 -12.79 -5.18
N GLN A 45 15.89 -11.64 -4.71
CA GLN A 45 16.82 -10.82 -5.49
C GLN A 45 18.14 -11.55 -5.74
N ALA A 46 18.73 -12.17 -4.72
CA ALA A 46 20.00 -12.89 -4.85
C ALA A 46 19.90 -14.10 -5.80
N THR A 47 18.80 -14.84 -5.74
CA THR A 47 18.62 -16.08 -6.52
C THR A 47 18.20 -15.80 -7.96
N PHE A 48 17.31 -14.83 -8.18
CA PHE A 48 16.65 -14.62 -9.48
C PHE A 48 16.99 -13.28 -10.14
N GLY A 49 17.73 -12.40 -9.46
CA GLY A 49 17.98 -11.04 -9.95
C GLY A 49 16.75 -10.12 -9.95
N ILE A 50 15.64 -10.56 -9.33
CA ILE A 50 14.38 -9.79 -9.29
C ILE A 50 14.42 -8.83 -8.11
N THR A 51 14.58 -7.55 -8.40
CA THR A 51 14.51 -6.48 -7.38
C THR A 51 13.06 -6.21 -6.99
N ARG A 52 12.82 -5.93 -5.71
CA ARG A 52 11.52 -5.47 -5.23
C ARG A 52 11.24 -4.04 -5.73
N PRO A 53 10.17 -3.80 -6.50
CA PRO A 53 9.86 -2.45 -6.98
C PRO A 53 9.45 -1.52 -5.83
N ASP A 54 9.62 -0.22 -6.05
CA ASP A 54 9.03 0.80 -5.18
C ASP A 54 7.51 0.82 -5.35
N TRP A 55 6.80 0.52 -4.27
CA TRP A 55 5.34 0.43 -4.29
C TRP A 55 4.66 1.78 -4.55
N HIS A 56 5.32 2.91 -4.23
CA HIS A 56 4.76 4.23 -4.55
C HIS A 56 4.71 4.49 -6.06
N ALA A 57 5.75 4.09 -6.79
CA ALA A 57 5.78 4.21 -8.25
C ALA A 57 4.75 3.28 -8.90
N SER A 58 4.63 2.04 -8.40
CA SER A 58 3.59 1.10 -8.86
C SER A 58 2.18 1.61 -8.57
N LEU A 59 1.95 2.25 -7.42
CA LEU A 59 0.66 2.87 -7.11
C LEU A 59 0.29 3.95 -8.13
N THR A 60 1.23 4.86 -8.47
CA THR A 60 1.00 5.89 -9.49
C THR A 60 0.57 5.26 -10.81
N GLN A 61 1.27 4.20 -11.26
CA GLN A 61 0.92 3.52 -12.51
C GLN A 61 -0.51 2.97 -12.52
N ILE A 62 -0.94 2.35 -11.40
CA ILE A 62 -2.31 1.83 -11.26
C ILE A 62 -3.33 2.98 -11.26
N LEU A 63 -3.06 4.07 -10.54
CA LEU A 63 -3.95 5.23 -10.51
C LEU A 63 -4.08 5.89 -11.90
N THR A 64 -3.00 5.94 -12.67
CA THR A 64 -3.04 6.38 -14.07
C THR A 64 -3.91 5.46 -14.93
N GLN A 65 -3.78 4.14 -14.79
CA GLN A 65 -4.61 3.17 -15.53
C GLN A 65 -6.10 3.26 -15.16
N LEU A 66 -6.39 3.70 -13.94
CA LEU A 66 -7.74 3.93 -13.43
C LEU A 66 -8.25 5.36 -13.71
N ASP A 67 -7.52 6.16 -14.50
CA ASP A 67 -7.88 7.52 -14.89
C ASP A 67 -7.93 8.56 -13.74
N PHE A 68 -7.24 8.33 -12.63
CA PHE A 68 -7.14 9.28 -11.51
C PHE A 68 -6.06 10.35 -11.67
N THR A 69 -5.18 10.21 -12.65
CA THR A 69 -4.04 11.12 -12.86
C THR A 69 -4.03 11.75 -14.26
N LYS A 70 -5.18 11.81 -14.94
CA LYS A 70 -5.30 12.53 -16.22
C LYS A 70 -5.41 14.03 -15.92
N ASP A 71 -4.57 14.82 -16.60
CA ASP A 71 -4.67 16.28 -16.65
C ASP A 71 -6.03 16.75 -17.19
#